data_AF-A0A2A2M655-F1
#
_entry.id   AF-A0A2A2M655-F1
#
_cell.length_a   1.000
_cell.length_b   1.000
_cell.length_c   1.000
_cell.angle_alpha   90.00
_cell.angle_beta   90.00
_cell.angle_gamma   90.00
#
_symmetry.space_group_name_H-M   'P 1'
#
loop_
_entity.id
_entity.type
_entity.pdbx_description
1 polymer ?
#
loop_
_entity_poly.entity_id
_entity_poly.type
_entity_poly.pdbx_seq_one_letter_code
_entity_poly.pdbx_strand_id
1 'polypeptide(L)'
;MCSIENIGGDVSINMGGKTLATVSYREVIAPDFTLVGYEQRAKKHAQCVIDKIVKAALQQAALDSNVDAILENAISARSQSSC
;
A
#
# COMPACT_ATOMS: atom_id res chain seq x y z
N MET A 1 38.44 -10.45 -5.77
CA MET A 1 37.12 -9.79 -5.88
C MET A 1 36.21 -10.43 -4.85
N CYS A 2 35.56 -9.64 -3.99
CA CYS A 2 34.52 -10.15 -3.09
C CYS A 2 33.21 -10.14 -3.88
N SER A 3 32.67 -11.30 -4.24
CA SER A 3 31.38 -11.40 -4.93
C SER A 3 30.28 -11.06 -3.94
N ILE A 4 29.48 -10.05 -4.24
CA ILE A 4 28.26 -9.74 -3.49
C ILE A 4 27.18 -10.69 -4.00
N GLU A 5 26.72 -11.58 -3.13
CA GLU A 5 25.61 -12.47 -3.44
C GLU A 5 24.29 -11.83 -2.97
N ASN A 6 23.25 -11.93 -3.81
CA ASN A 6 21.93 -11.39 -3.51
C ASN A 6 20.91 -12.52 -3.48
N ILE A 7 19.93 -12.38 -2.61
CA ILE A 7 18.74 -13.23 -2.57
C ILE A 7 17.51 -12.37 -2.88
N GLY A 8 16.52 -12.98 -3.53
CA GLY A 8 15.29 -12.29 -3.87
C GLY A 8 14.13 -13.23 -4.12
N GLY A 9 12.93 -12.69 -3.95
CA GLY A 9 11.68 -13.38 -4.20
C GLY A 9 10.49 -12.43 -4.10
N ASP A 10 9.33 -12.96 -4.41
CA ASP A 10 8.09 -12.20 -4.43
C ASP A 10 7.19 -12.60 -3.26
N VAL A 11 6.60 -11.61 -2.60
CA VAL A 11 5.61 -11.80 -1.55
C VAL A 11 4.22 -11.59 -2.14
N SER A 12 3.44 -12.67 -2.22
CA SER A 12 2.05 -12.62 -2.68
C SER A 12 1.10 -12.27 -1.53
N ILE A 13 0.27 -11.26 -1.76
CA ILE A 13 -0.74 -10.79 -0.81
C ILE A 13 -2.08 -11.37 -1.24
N ASN A 14 -2.61 -12.28 -0.44
CA ASN A 14 -3.84 -13.00 -0.77
C ASN A 14 -4.98 -12.61 0.18
N MET A 15 -6.17 -12.40 -0.36
CA MET A 15 -7.40 -12.16 0.41
C MET A 15 -8.55 -12.94 -0.23
N GLY A 16 -9.27 -13.73 0.57
CA GLY A 16 -10.39 -14.54 0.07
C GLY A 16 -10.00 -15.51 -1.07
N GLY A 17 -8.78 -16.05 -1.04
CA GLY A 17 -8.27 -16.95 -2.07
C GLY A 17 -7.81 -16.27 -3.37
N LYS A 18 -7.87 -14.95 -3.48
CA LYS A 18 -7.37 -14.18 -4.63
C LYS A 18 -6.09 -13.44 -4.28
N THR A 19 -5.12 -13.43 -5.19
CA THR A 19 -3.94 -12.59 -5.07
C THR A 19 -4.31 -11.15 -5.45
N LEU A 20 -4.17 -10.24 -4.49
CA LEU A 20 -4.45 -8.82 -4.66
C LEU A 20 -3.25 -8.05 -5.18
N ALA A 21 -2.06 -8.43 -4.75
CA ALA A 21 -0.82 -7.80 -5.14
C ALA A 21 0.38 -8.73 -4.92
N THR A 22 1.46 -8.44 -5.62
CA THR A 22 2.74 -9.11 -5.47
C THR A 22 3.80 -8.04 -5.21
N VAL A 23 4.57 -8.19 -4.14
CA VAL A 23 5.63 -7.24 -3.76
C VAL A 23 6.97 -7.94 -3.84
N SER A 24 7.82 -7.50 -4.77
CA SER A 24 9.18 -8.02 -4.88
C SER A 24 10.05 -7.55 -3.72
N TYR A 25 10.83 -8.48 -3.17
CA TYR A 25 11.80 -8.22 -2.12
C TYR A 25 13.14 -8.82 -2.48
N ARG A 26 14.21 -8.05 -2.31
CA ARG A 26 15.59 -8.48 -2.55
C ARG A 26 16.51 -7.88 -1.49
N GLU A 27 17.49 -8.65 -1.04
CA GLU A 27 18.53 -8.19 -0.12
C GLU A 27 19.88 -8.86 -0.42
N VAL A 28 20.95 -8.23 0.05
CA VAL A 28 22.29 -8.80 0.01
C VAL A 28 22.36 -9.93 1.04
N ILE A 29 22.97 -11.05 0.67
CA ILE A 29 23.23 -12.15 1.60
C ILE A 29 24.31 -11.70 2.59
N ALA A 30 23.89 -11.44 3.82
CA ALA A 30 24.79 -11.09 4.91
C ALA A 30 25.43 -12.35 5.52
N PRO A 31 26.59 -12.24 6.20
CA PRO A 31 27.26 -13.38 6.84
C PRO A 31 26.41 -14.11 7.89
N ASP A 32 25.44 -13.41 8.49
CA ASP A 32 24.48 -13.91 9.48
C ASP A 32 23.12 -14.26 8.87
N PHE A 33 23.07 -14.44 7.55
CA PHE A 33 21.83 -14.77 6.84
C PHE A 33 21.15 -16.02 7.42
N THR A 34 19.85 -15.90 7.63
CA THR A 34 18.96 -17.02 7.92
C THR A 34 17.71 -16.89 7.06
N LEU A 35 17.20 -18.03 6.58
CA LEU A 35 15.98 -18.05 5.76
C LEU A 35 14.78 -17.48 6.53
N VAL A 36 14.65 -17.84 7.81
CA VAL A 36 13.58 -17.32 8.68
C VAL A 36 13.68 -15.79 8.84
N GLY A 37 14.89 -15.25 9.01
CA GLY A 37 15.12 -13.82 9.08
C GLY A 37 14.76 -13.10 7.77
N TYR A 38 15.14 -13.68 6.63
CA TYR A 38 14.76 -13.19 5.30
C TYR A 38 13.24 -13.15 5.13
N GLU A 39 12.54 -14.23 5.45
CA GLU A 39 11.07 -14.32 5.34
C GLU A 39 10.37 -13.26 6.21
N GLN A 40 10.85 -13.04 7.43
CA GLN A 40 10.33 -11.99 8.32
C GLN A 40 10.52 -10.59 7.74
N ARG A 41 11.70 -10.29 7.18
CA ARG A 41 11.98 -9.00 6.55
C ARG A 41 11.17 -8.81 5.27
N ALA A 42 11.05 -9.84 4.43
CA ALA A 42 10.22 -9.83 3.23
C ALA A 42 8.75 -9.56 3.58
N LYS A 43 8.21 -10.24 4.60
CA LYS A 43 6.85 -10.02 5.09
C LYS A 43 6.66 -8.60 5.64
N LYS A 44 7.59 -8.10 6.44
CA LYS A 44 7.55 -6.73 6.98
C LYS A 44 7.59 -5.68 5.86
N HIS A 45 8.41 -5.91 4.83
CA HIS A 45 8.48 -5.06 3.66
C HIS A 45 7.14 -5.00 2.93
N ALA A 46 6.55 -6.16 2.61
CA ALA A 46 5.24 -6.24 1.97
C ALA A 46 4.13 -5.56 2.80
N GLN A 47 4.13 -5.76 4.12
CA GLN A 47 3.19 -5.10 5.02
C GLN A 47 3.34 -3.57 4.99
N CYS A 48 4.57 -3.05 5.01
CA CYS A 48 4.82 -1.61 4.90
C CYS A 48 4.33 -1.03 3.57
N VAL A 49 4.47 -1.77 2.47
CA VAL A 49 3.94 -1.35 1.15
C VAL A 49 2.41 -1.30 1.19
N ILE A 50 1.76 -2.32 1.74
CA ILE A 50 0.29 -2.34 1.89
C ILE A 50 -0.19 -1.17 2.75
N ASP A 51 0.45 -0.92 3.90
CA ASP A 51 0.07 0.18 4.80
C ASP A 51 0.12 1.53 4.09
N LYS A 52 1.13 1.75 3.24
CA LYS A 52 1.23 2.98 2.42
C LYS A 52 0.11 3.08 1.41
N ILE A 53 -0.24 1.98 0.75
CA ILE A 53 -1.35 1.94 -0.23
C ILE A 53 -2.68 2.23 0.46
N VAL A 54 -2.96 1.54 1.57
CA VAL A 54 -4.18 1.74 2.36
C VAL A 54 -4.27 3.18 2.86
N LYS A 55 -3.18 3.73 3.39
CA LYS A 55 -3.14 5.13 3.83
C LYS A 55 -3.43 6.11 2.70
N ALA A 56 -2.81 5.92 1.53
CA ALA A 56 -3.05 6.77 0.37
C ALA A 56 -4.50 6.68 -0.12
N ALA A 57 -5.07 5.47 -0.15
CA ALA A 57 -6.46 5.25 -0.54
C ALA A 57 -7.45 5.93 0.43
N LEU A 58 -7.21 5.84 1.74
CA LEU A 58 -8.01 6.53 2.75
C LEU A 58 -7.93 8.06 2.63
N GLN A 59 -6.74 8.59 2.34
CA GLN A 59 -6.56 10.03 2.10
C GLN A 59 -7.31 10.50 0.86
N GLN A 60 -7.26 9.72 -0.23
CA GLN A 60 -8.02 10.03 -1.45
C GLN A 60 -9.52 9.99 -1.18
N ALA A 61 -10.03 8.93 -0.53
CA ALA A 61 -11.45 8.82 -0.21
C ALA A 61 -11.96 9.97 0.69
N ALA A 62 -11.14 10.42 1.64
CA ALA A 62 -11.47 11.58 2.47
C ALA A 62 -11.54 12.88 1.68
N LEU A 63 -10.64 13.08 0.70
CA LEU A 63 -10.68 14.23 -0.20
C LEU A 63 -11.94 14.22 -1.06
N ASP A 64 -12.25 13.08 -1.68
CA ASP A 64 -13.42 12.93 -2.54
C ASP A 64 -14.72 13.21 -1.76
N SER A 65 -14.85 12.66 -0.55
CA SER A 65 -15.99 12.91 0.33
C SER A 65 -16.17 14.39 0.69
N ASN A 66 -15.08 15.15 0.84
CA ASN A 66 -15.14 16.58 1.12
C ASN A 66 -15.59 17.39 -0.11
N VAL A 67 -15.13 17.00 -1.31
CA VAL A 67 -15.55 17.62 -2.57
C VAL A 67 -17.05 17.39 -2.80
N ASP A 68 -17.53 16.16 -2.59
CA ASP A 68 -18.96 15.83 -2.71
C ASP A 68 -19.82 16.67 -1.76
N ALA A 69 -19.39 16.82 -0.51
CA ALA A 69 -20.10 17.66 0.47
C ALA A 69 -20.15 19.14 0.05
N ILE A 70 -19.07 19.69 -0.50
CA ILE A 70 -19.05 21.07 -1.00
C ILE A 70 -20.01 21.24 -2.18
N LEU A 71 -20.05 20.27 -3.10
CA LEU A 71 -20.92 20.31 -4.27
C LEU A 71 -22.41 20.26 -3.86
N GLU A 72 -22.79 19.36 -2.96
CA GLU A 72 -24.16 19.26 -2.44
C GLU A 72 -24.62 20.55 -1.74
N ASN A 73 -23.73 21.17 -0.97
CA ASN A 73 -24.00 22.46 -0.33
C ASN A 73 -24.18 23.58 -1.36
N ALA A 74 -23.36 23.63 -2.42
CA ALA A 74 -23.47 24.63 -3.47
C ALA A 74 -24.78 24.48 -4.28
N ILE A 75 -25.19 23.24 -4.56
CA ILE A 75 -26.49 22.93 -5.20
C ILE A 75 -27.65 23.41 -4.31
N SER A 76 -27.57 23.11 -3.02
CA SER A 76 -28.60 23.49 -2.03
C SER A 76 -28.70 25.01 -1.82
N ALA A 77 -27.57 25.72 -1.81
CA ALA A 77 -27.58 27.18 -1.71
C ALA A 77 -28.19 27.85 -2.95
N ARG A 78 -27.92 27.30 -4.14
CA ARG A 78 -28.47 27.82 -5.41
C ARG A 78 -29.98 27.64 -5.50
N SER A 79 -30.52 26.52 -5.03
CA SER A 79 -31.96 26.27 -5.03
C SER A 79 -32.72 27.19 -4.06
N GLN A 80 -32.09 27.59 -2.94
CA GLN A 80 -32.66 28.54 -1.98
C GLN A 80 -32.65 30.00 -2.47
N SER A 81 -31.71 30.37 -3.34
CA SER A 81 -31.59 31.74 -3.89
C SER A 81 -32.53 32.08 -5.06
N SER A 82 -33.29 31.09 -5.58
CA SER A 82 -34.22 31.27 -6.71
C SER A 82 -35.70 31.41 -6.29
N CYS A 83 -35.97 31.60 -4.98
CA CYS A 83 -37.29 31.92 -4.43
C CYS A 83 -37.39 33.39 -4.05
#